data_AF-A0A958QF02-F1
#
_entry.id   AF-A0A958QF02-F1
#
_cell.length_a   1.000
_cell.length_b   1.000
_cell.length_c   1.000
_cell.angle_alpha   90.00
_cell.angle_beta   90.00
_cell.angle_gamma   90.00
#
_symmetry.space_group_name_H-M   'P 1'
#
loop_
_entity.id
_entity.type
_entity.pdbx_description
1 polymer ?
#
loop_
_entity_poly.entity_id
_entity_poly.type
_entity_poly.pdbx_seq_one_letter_code
_entity_poly.pdbx_strand_id
1 'polypeptide(L)' 'MYLKAKEKAIAAYGRSVEQDLNKAIAILKDRRGRLGACMRALKITEVPEALLWSQIKKLV' A
#
# COMPACT_ATOMS: atom_id res chain seq x y z
N MET A 1 4.39 2.93 -14.18
CA MET A 1 3.91 1.67 -14.80
C MET A 1 3.42 0.72 -13.69
N TYR A 2 2.31 1.06 -13.02
CA TYR A 2 1.70 0.23 -11.94
C TYR A 2 0.37 -0.40 -12.37
N LEU A 3 -0.16 -0.02 -13.53
CA LEU A 3 -1.39 -0.56 -14.12
C LEU A 3 -1.37 -2.09 -14.21
N LYS A 4 -0.25 -2.67 -14.67
CA LYS A 4 -0.07 -4.13 -14.75
C LYS A 4 -0.18 -4.83 -13.40
N ALA A 5 0.23 -4.19 -12.30
CA ALA A 5 0.14 -4.78 -10.97
C ALA A 5 -1.31 -4.79 -10.45
N LYS A 6 -2.06 -3.70 -10.68
CA LYS A 6 -3.49 -3.64 -10.36
C LYS A 6 -4.30 -4.63 -11.21
N GLU A 7 -4.08 -4.66 -12.52
CA GLU A 7 -4.77 -5.58 -13.43
C GLU A 7 -4.52 -7.03 -13.05
N LYS A 8 -3.27 -7.40 -12.73
CA LYS A 8 -2.94 -8.76 -12.28
C LYS A 8 -3.62 -9.11 -10.96
N ALA A 9 -3.68 -8.17 -10.01
CA ALA A 9 -4.35 -8.38 -8.73
C ALA A 9 -5.87 -8.51 -8.89
N ILE A 10 -6.49 -7.68 -9.74
CA ILE A 10 -7.93 -7.78 -10.05
C ILE A 10 -8.25 -9.10 -10.75
N ALA A 11 -7.40 -9.56 -11.68
CA ALA A 11 -7.58 -10.84 -12.34
C ALA A 11 -7.49 -12.03 -11.37
N ALA A 12 -6.63 -11.96 -10.36
CA ALA A 12 -6.43 -13.04 -9.39
C ALA A 12 -7.43 -13.04 -8.23
N TYR A 13 -7.84 -11.85 -7.76
CA TYR A 13 -8.56 -11.68 -6.49
C TYR A 13 -9.86 -10.88 -6.62
N GLY A 14 -10.19 -10.40 -7.83
CA GLY A 14 -11.38 -9.62 -8.11
C GLY A 14 -11.25 -8.13 -7.80
N ARG A 15 -12.31 -7.38 -8.11
CA ARG A 15 -12.37 -5.90 -7.95
C ARG A 15 -12.34 -5.43 -6.49
N SER A 16 -12.61 -6.30 -5.52
CA SER A 16 -12.54 -5.99 -4.09
C SER A 16 -11.14 -5.54 -3.67
N VAL A 17 -10.09 -6.06 -4.32
CA VAL A 17 -8.70 -5.68 -4.00
C VAL A 17 -8.45 -4.19 -4.20
N GLU A 18 -9.02 -3.57 -5.23
CA GLU A 18 -8.85 -2.14 -5.43
C GLU A 18 -9.55 -1.34 -4.32
N GLN A 19 -10.75 -1.73 -3.95
CA GLN A 19 -11.52 -1.06 -2.90
C GLN A 19 -10.83 -1.17 -1.54
N ASP A 20 -10.33 -2.35 -1.20
CA ASP A 20 -9.69 -2.58 0.09
C ASP A 20 -8.29 -1.97 0.15
N LEU A 21 -7.56 -1.95 -0.97
CA LEU A 21 -6.31 -1.20 -1.08
C LEU A 21 -6.54 0.29 -0.84
N ASN A 22 -7.56 0.88 -1.46
CA ASN A 22 -7.88 2.30 -1.28
C ASN A 22 -8.27 2.62 0.18
N LYS A 23 -9.06 1.76 0.83
CA LYS A 23 -9.39 1.90 2.27
C LYS A 23 -8.14 1.83 3.14
N ALA A 24 -7.25 0.86 2.89
CA ALA A 24 -6.00 0.72 3.63
C ALA A 24 -5.13 1.97 3.50
N ILE A 25 -5.00 2.52 2.29
CA ILE A 25 -4.24 3.75 2.03
C ILE A 25 -4.87 4.94 2.77
N ALA A 26 -6.20 5.06 2.79
CA ALA A 26 -6.89 6.10 3.53
C ALA A 26 -6.59 6.03 5.05
N ILE A 27 -6.63 4.83 5.64
CA ILE A 27 -6.29 4.60 7.05
C ILE A 27 -4.83 4.96 7.34
N LEU A 28 -3.91 4.62 6.43
CA LEU A 28 -2.49 4.97 6.58
C LEU A 28 -2.24 6.47 6.47
N LYS A 29 -3.04 7.21 5.66
CA LYS A 29 -2.98 8.68 5.55
C LYS A 29 -3.45 9.35 6.84
N ASP A 30 -4.55 8.86 7.41
CA ASP A 30 -5.21 9.44 8.57
C ASP A 30 -4.39 9.21 9.87
N ARG A 31 -3.77 8.03 10.00
CA ARG A 31 -3.05 7.65 11.23
C ARG A 31 -1.54 7.74 11.07
N ARG A 32 -0.99 8.92 11.38
CA ARG A 32 0.45 9.17 11.39
C ARG A 32 1.18 8.13 12.27
N GLY A 33 2.16 7.43 11.71
CA GLY A 33 2.94 6.38 12.38
C GLY A 33 2.42 4.95 12.21
N ARG A 34 1.22 4.75 11.62
CA ARG A 34 0.69 3.40 11.36
C ARG A 34 1.47 2.66 10.27
N LEU A 35 1.98 3.37 9.26
CA LEU A 35 2.85 2.80 8.24
C LEU A 35 4.14 2.27 8.87
N GLY A 36 4.86 3.08 9.65
CA GLY A 36 6.03 2.61 10.41
C GLY A 36 5.73 1.43 11.34
N ALA A 37 4.55 1.38 11.99
CA ALA A 37 4.14 0.24 12.79
C ALA A 37 3.97 -1.04 11.96
N CYS A 38 3.33 -0.95 10.79
CA CYS A 38 3.21 -2.06 9.85
C CYS A 38 4.58 -2.52 9.34
N MET A 39 5.48 -1.59 9.01
CA MET A 39 6.83 -1.92 8.57
C MET A 39 7.60 -2.68 9.63
N ARG A 40 7.52 -2.27 10.91
CA ARG A 40 8.12 -3.01 12.03
C ARG A 40 7.51 -4.41 12.19
N ALA A 41 6.19 -4.54 12.12
CA ALA A 41 5.50 -5.82 12.24
C ALA A 41 5.90 -6.81 11.12
N LEU A 42 6.11 -6.29 9.90
CA LEU A 42 6.54 -7.05 8.74
C LEU A 42 8.07 -7.20 8.64
N LYS A 43 8.83 -6.69 9.63
CA LYS A 43 10.30 -6.68 9.65
C LYS A 43 10.92 -6.04 8.40
N ILE A 44 10.28 -5.01 7.85
CA ILE A 44 10.81 -4.21 6.75
C ILE A 44 11.77 -3.18 7.35
N THR A 45 13.08 -3.46 7.26
CA THR A 45 14.14 -2.63 7.86
C THR A 45 14.96 -1.85 6.84
N GLU A 46 14.99 -2.29 5.58
CA GLU A 46 15.89 -1.72 4.55
C GLU A 46 15.26 -0.57 3.75
N VAL A 47 13.95 -0.36 3.88
CA VAL A 47 13.22 0.67 3.13
C VAL A 47 12.86 1.83 4.05
N PRO A 48 13.22 3.08 3.72
CA PRO A 48 12.74 4.25 4.46
C PRO A 48 11.21 4.40 4.36
N GLU A 49 10.55 4.73 5.47
CA GLU A 49 9.09 4.93 5.52
C GLU A 49 8.61 5.95 4.48
N ALA A 50 9.35 7.05 4.30
CA ALA A 50 9.04 8.07 3.29
C ALA A 50 9.12 7.55 1.86
N LEU A 51 10.09 6.67 1.56
CA LEU A 51 10.24 6.07 0.23
C LEU A 51 9.08 5.11 -0.04
N LEU A 52 8.74 4.26 0.93
CA LEU A 52 7.59 3.36 0.82
C LEU A 52 6.29 4.15 0.62
N TRP A 53 6.11 5.25 1.36
CA TRP A 53 4.95 6.12 1.22
C TRP A 53 4.85 6.79 -0.14
N SER A 54 5.98 7.25 -0.69
CA SER A 54 6.05 7.80 -2.04
C SER A 54 5.61 6.77 -3.10
N GLN A 55 6.00 5.51 -2.93
CA GLN A 55 5.59 4.42 -3.82
C GLN A 55 4.10 4.09 -3.68
N ILE A 56 3.58 4.03 -2.45
CA ILE A 56 2.15 3.79 -2.19
C ILE A 56 1.29 4.89 -2.83
N LYS A 57 1.71 6.16 -2.77
CA LYS A 57 1.00 7.27 -3.44
C LYS A 57 0.92 7.12 -4.96
N LYS A 58 1.84 6.41 -5.59
CA LYS A 58 1.82 6.16 -7.04
C LYS A 58 0.85 5.04 -7.46
N LEU A 59 0.29 4.32 -6.49
CA LEU A 59 -0.71 3.27 -6.71
C LEU A 59 -2.15 3.80 -6.72
N VAL A 60 -2.36 5.04 -6.27
CA VAL A 60 -3.68 5.70 -6.29
C VAL A 60 -3.80 6.56 -7.52
#